data_AF-A0A2V7I5R9-F1
#
_entry.id   AF-A0A2V7I5R9-F1
#
_cell.length_a   1.000
_cell.length_b   1.000
_cell.length_c   1.000
_cell.angle_alpha   90.00
_cell.angle_beta   90.00
_cell.angle_gamma   90.00
#
_symmetry.space_group_name_H-M   'P 1'
#
loop_
_entity.id
_entity.type
_entity.pdbx_description
1 polymer ?
#
loop_
_entity_poly.entity_id
_entity_poly.type
_entity_poly.pdbx_seq_one_letter_code
_entity_poly.pdbx_strand_id
1 'polypeptide(L)'
;MPFRVYLSHSVAPHELGAIYGMAQLAEGRGLQAIVSDRRWQRVAPPPRITQLLEGLDAFVIVATQFGEDMEWVKAELSTALRLGLKPENVVSVVDEGIDLPWASGPVITIDRSDFRTTMEQVVGTLERFELDRNQRNLLGALIVGGLVALLLASKE
;
A
#
# COMPACT_ATOMS: atom_id res chain seq x y z
N MET A 1 -10.74 -4.56 11.05
CA MET A 1 -10.78 -4.78 9.59
C MET A 1 -9.38 -5.17 9.14
N PRO A 2 -9.23 -6.07 8.14
CA PRO A 2 -7.92 -6.44 7.62
C PRO A 2 -7.19 -5.20 7.09
N PHE A 3 -5.85 -5.19 7.17
CA PHE A 3 -5.04 -4.11 6.61
C PHE A 3 -4.95 -4.26 5.09
N ARG A 4 -5.57 -3.34 4.35
CA ARG A 4 -5.74 -3.42 2.90
C ARG A 4 -4.59 -2.75 2.16
N VAL A 5 -3.95 -3.51 1.29
CA VAL A 5 -2.77 -3.07 0.52
C VAL A 5 -3.07 -3.20 -0.96
N TYR A 6 -2.88 -2.12 -1.72
CA TYR A 6 -2.99 -2.16 -3.17
C TYR A 6 -1.61 -2.18 -3.82
N LEU A 7 -1.33 -3.17 -4.67
CA LEU A 7 -0.08 -3.34 -5.39
C LEU A 7 -0.28 -2.87 -6.83
N SER A 8 0.06 -1.61 -7.08
CA SER A 8 0.15 -1.04 -8.43
C SER A 8 1.52 -1.34 -9.03
N HIS A 9 1.56 -1.64 -10.32
CA HIS A 9 2.79 -2.08 -10.98
C HIS A 9 2.94 -1.51 -12.39
N SER A 10 4.19 -1.19 -12.72
CA SER A 10 4.69 -0.98 -14.08
C SER A 10 5.89 -1.92 -14.23
N VAL A 11 5.59 -3.13 -14.69
CA VAL A 11 6.56 -4.23 -14.85
C VAL A 11 6.35 -4.95 -16.17
N ALA A 12 7.40 -5.62 -16.66
CA ALA A 12 7.27 -6.43 -17.84
C ALA A 12 6.38 -7.67 -17.58
N PRO A 13 5.70 -8.22 -18.60
CA PRO A 13 4.81 -9.37 -18.44
C PRO A 13 5.42 -10.58 -17.73
N HIS A 14 6.72 -10.81 -17.90
CA HIS A 14 7.44 -11.94 -17.29
C HIS A 14 7.78 -11.73 -15.80
N GLU A 15 7.70 -10.49 -15.30
CA GLU A 15 7.99 -10.12 -13.90
C GLU A 15 6.74 -10.17 -13.01
N LEU A 16 5.56 -10.35 -13.59
CA LEU A 16 4.30 -10.37 -12.85
C LEU A 16 4.22 -11.48 -11.81
N GLY A 17 4.89 -12.62 -12.04
CA GLY A 17 4.98 -13.68 -11.05
C GLY A 17 5.56 -13.18 -9.72
N ALA A 18 6.46 -12.22 -9.78
CA ALA A 18 7.07 -11.58 -8.62
C ALA A 18 6.05 -10.72 -7.85
N ILE A 19 5.18 -9.99 -8.55
CA ILE A 19 4.09 -9.18 -7.96
C ILE A 19 3.07 -10.08 -7.25
N TYR A 20 2.65 -11.18 -7.90
CA TYR A 20 1.73 -12.14 -7.28
C TYR A 20 2.38 -12.87 -6.10
N GLY A 21 3.67 -13.20 -6.18
CA GLY A 21 4.42 -13.77 -5.06
C GLY A 21 4.47 -12.82 -3.85
N MET A 22 4.65 -11.52 -4.09
CA MET A 22 4.61 -10.50 -3.05
C MET A 22 3.22 -10.37 -2.42
N ALA A 23 2.17 -10.37 -3.23
CA ALA A 23 0.79 -10.36 -2.74
C ALA A 23 0.50 -11.61 -1.88
N GLN A 24 0.89 -12.79 -2.35
CA GLN A 24 0.72 -14.04 -1.60
C GLN A 24 1.49 -14.03 -0.28
N LEU A 25 2.71 -13.48 -0.26
CA LEU A 25 3.49 -13.33 0.96
C LEU A 25 2.79 -12.39 1.96
N ALA A 26 2.28 -11.26 1.47
CA ALA A 26 1.52 -10.30 2.29
C ALA A 26 0.24 -10.94 2.88
N GLU A 27 -0.51 -11.70 2.07
CA GLU A 27 -1.67 -12.46 2.53
C GLU A 27 -1.31 -13.52 3.58
N GLY A 28 -0.19 -14.22 3.39
CA GLY A 28 0.36 -15.14 4.38
C GLY A 28 0.72 -14.50 5.72
N ARG A 29 0.85 -13.16 5.77
CA ARG A 29 1.06 -12.36 6.98
C ARG A 29 -0.22 -11.72 7.54
N GLY A 30 -1.39 -12.01 6.95
CA GLY A 30 -2.67 -11.49 7.40
C GLY A 30 -3.06 -10.13 6.81
N LEU A 31 -2.28 -9.61 5.86
CA LEU A 31 -2.64 -8.42 5.09
C LEU A 31 -3.61 -8.78 3.96
N GLN A 32 -4.48 -7.86 3.55
CA GLN A 32 -5.34 -8.06 2.39
C GLN A 32 -4.72 -7.39 1.17
N ALA A 33 -4.04 -8.17 0.34
CA ALA A 33 -3.40 -7.69 -0.89
C ALA A 33 -4.40 -7.59 -2.06
N ILE A 34 -4.32 -6.51 -2.82
CA ILE A 34 -5.09 -6.30 -4.05
C ILE A 34 -4.11 -5.95 -5.14
N VAL A 35 -3.97 -6.78 -6.17
CA VAL A 35 -3.06 -6.53 -7.29
C VAL A 35 -3.78 -5.74 -8.38
N SER A 36 -3.13 -4.67 -8.87
CA SER A 36 -3.66 -3.84 -9.97
C SER A 36 -3.87 -4.64 -11.25
N ASP A 37 -4.93 -4.28 -11.97
CA ASP A 37 -5.26 -4.89 -13.25
C ASP A 37 -4.25 -4.57 -14.35
N ARG A 38 -4.14 -5.49 -15.31
CA ARG A 38 -3.26 -5.35 -16.47
C ARG A 38 -3.88 -4.55 -17.63
N ARG A 39 -5.15 -4.16 -17.52
CA ARG A 39 -5.85 -3.39 -18.55
C ARG A 39 -5.65 -1.91 -18.27
N TRP A 40 -4.42 -1.46 -18.48
CA TRP A 40 -4.05 -0.07 -18.29
C TRP A 40 -4.77 0.83 -19.31
N GLN A 41 -5.18 1.99 -18.84
CA GLN A 41 -5.82 3.01 -19.67
C GLN A 41 -5.08 4.32 -19.44
N ARG A 42 -4.85 5.11 -20.50
CA ARG A 42 -4.15 6.40 -20.38
C ARG A 42 -5.02 7.52 -19.77
N VAL A 43 -6.04 7.16 -19.00
CA VAL A 43 -7.06 8.05 -18.43
C VAL A 43 -7.30 7.70 -16.96
N ALA A 44 -8.22 8.42 -16.31
CA ALA A 44 -8.59 8.16 -14.93
C ALA A 44 -9.00 6.69 -14.70
N PRO A 45 -8.68 6.09 -13.53
CA PRO A 45 -9.11 4.74 -13.21
C PRO A 45 -10.63 4.59 -13.33
N PRO A 46 -11.14 3.51 -13.96
CA PRO A 46 -12.58 3.30 -14.09
C PRO A 46 -13.20 3.01 -12.72
N PRO A 47 -14.53 3.18 -12.55
CA PRO A 47 -15.21 3.06 -11.25
C PRO A 47 -14.87 1.79 -10.47
N ARG A 48 -14.70 0.66 -11.16
CA ARG A 48 -14.31 -0.62 -10.54
C ARG A 48 -12.94 -0.53 -9.85
N ILE A 49 -11.94 0.12 -10.46
CA ILE A 49 -10.63 0.31 -9.84
C ILE A 49 -10.74 1.30 -8.68
N THR A 50 -11.49 2.39 -8.87
CA THR A 50 -11.73 3.39 -7.81
C THR A 50 -12.32 2.76 -6.56
N GLN A 51 -13.25 1.80 -6.70
CA GLN A 51 -13.81 1.04 -5.57
C GLN A 51 -12.76 0.16 -4.85
N LEU A 52 -11.80 -0.41 -5.59
CA LEU A 52 -10.70 -1.16 -4.98
C LEU A 52 -9.75 -0.25 -4.19
N LEU A 53 -9.60 1.00 -4.64
CA LEU A 53 -8.75 2.02 -4.02
C LEU A 53 -9.38 2.71 -2.80
N GLU A 54 -10.69 2.56 -2.60
CA GLU A 54 -11.39 3.14 -1.46
C GLU A 54 -11.05 2.41 -0.17
N GLY A 55 -10.73 3.16 0.89
CA GLY A 55 -10.43 2.58 2.21
C GLY A 55 -9.18 1.70 2.25
N LEU A 56 -8.18 2.01 1.41
CA LEU A 56 -6.86 1.40 1.50
C LEU A 56 -6.10 1.90 2.72
N ASP A 57 -5.35 1.00 3.35
CA ASP A 57 -4.43 1.34 4.43
C ASP A 57 -3.03 1.64 3.91
N ALA A 58 -2.60 0.96 2.84
CA ALA A 58 -1.31 1.18 2.19
C ALA A 58 -1.37 0.97 0.68
N PHE A 59 -0.38 1.52 -0.01
CA PHE A 59 -0.23 1.41 -1.45
C PHE A 59 1.22 1.07 -1.78
N VAL A 60 1.43 0.06 -2.61
CA VAL A 60 2.75 -0.34 -3.08
C VAL A 60 2.84 -0.02 -4.57
N ILE A 61 3.88 0.71 -4.94
CA ILE A 61 4.25 0.97 -6.34
C ILE A 61 5.39 0.02 -6.66
N VAL A 62 5.24 -0.84 -7.67
CA VAL A 62 6.34 -1.64 -8.19
C VAL A 62 6.70 -1.14 -9.58
N ALA A 63 7.90 -0.58 -9.74
CA ALA A 63 8.36 0.00 -10.99
C ALA A 63 9.71 -0.57 -11.40
N THR A 64 9.78 -1.14 -12.60
CA THR A 64 11.02 -1.69 -13.15
C THR A 64 11.46 -0.92 -14.38
N GLN A 65 12.71 -1.09 -14.79
CA GLN A 65 13.27 -0.48 -16.01
C GLN A 65 12.54 -0.96 -17.27
N PHE A 66 11.89 -2.12 -17.21
CA PHE A 66 11.11 -2.71 -18.30
C PHE A 66 9.59 -2.49 -18.14
N GLY A 67 9.18 -1.64 -17.20
CA GLY A 67 7.78 -1.30 -16.98
C GLY A 67 7.15 -0.57 -18.17
N GLU A 68 5.88 -0.88 -18.46
CA GLU A 68 5.24 -0.40 -19.69
C GLU A 68 4.33 0.82 -19.48
N ASP A 69 3.77 1.06 -18.28
CA ASP A 69 2.79 2.14 -18.06
C ASP A 69 2.88 2.81 -16.67
N MET A 70 3.83 3.74 -16.54
CA MET A 70 4.01 4.52 -15.31
C MET A 70 2.90 5.57 -15.08
N GLU A 71 2.29 6.07 -16.16
CA GLU A 71 1.21 7.06 -16.05
C GLU A 71 -0.04 6.44 -15.42
N TRP A 72 -0.31 5.16 -15.72
CA TRP A 72 -1.37 4.42 -15.05
C TRP A 72 -1.12 4.27 -13.55
N VAL A 73 0.08 3.86 -13.14
CA VAL A 73 0.46 3.73 -11.72
C VAL A 73 0.25 5.07 -10.99
N LYS A 74 0.67 6.17 -11.61
CA LYS A 74 0.47 7.53 -11.09
C LYS A 74 -1.02 7.91 -10.99
N ALA A 75 -1.83 7.52 -11.96
CA ALA A 75 -3.28 7.74 -11.95
C ALA A 75 -3.98 6.97 -10.82
N GLU A 76 -3.55 5.73 -10.55
CA GLU A 76 -4.03 4.94 -9.41
C GLU A 76 -3.62 5.57 -8.08
N LEU A 77 -2.33 5.91 -7.90
CA LEU A 77 -1.86 6.55 -6.67
C LEU A 77 -2.60 7.87 -6.41
N SER A 78 -2.66 8.76 -7.41
CA SER A 78 -3.34 10.05 -7.26
C SER A 78 -4.82 9.89 -6.90
N THR A 79 -5.47 8.82 -7.38
CA THR A 79 -6.84 8.47 -6.99
C THR A 79 -6.91 7.98 -5.56
N ALA A 80 -6.03 7.06 -5.14
CA ALA A 80 -5.98 6.57 -3.77
C ALA A 80 -5.75 7.71 -2.75
N LEU A 81 -4.83 8.63 -3.05
CA LEU A 81 -4.56 9.81 -2.22
C LEU A 81 -5.79 10.72 -2.07
N ARG A 82 -6.52 10.96 -3.17
CA ARG A 82 -7.80 11.72 -3.12
C ARG A 82 -8.88 11.02 -2.30
N LEU A 83 -8.86 9.69 -2.24
CA LEU A 83 -9.78 8.88 -1.43
C LEU A 83 -9.35 8.77 0.04
N GLY A 84 -8.28 9.45 0.45
CA GLY A 84 -7.86 9.56 1.84
C GLY A 84 -6.70 8.64 2.24
N LEU A 85 -6.05 7.96 1.28
CA LEU A 85 -4.78 7.28 1.55
C LEU A 85 -3.75 8.30 2.04
N LYS A 86 -3.03 7.95 3.11
CA LYS A 86 -1.97 8.79 3.66
C LYS A 86 -0.67 8.65 2.82
N PRO A 87 -0.02 9.77 2.42
CA PRO A 87 1.21 9.71 1.63
C PRO A 87 2.33 8.91 2.29
N GLU A 88 2.42 8.88 3.62
CA GLU A 88 3.43 8.11 4.35
C GLU A 88 3.22 6.59 4.29
N ASN A 89 2.02 6.13 3.90
CA ASN A 89 1.69 4.70 3.76
C ASN A 89 1.89 4.19 2.32
N VAL A 90 2.64 4.92 1.51
CA VAL A 90 3.01 4.54 0.14
C VAL A 90 4.42 3.96 0.18
N VAL A 91 4.62 2.77 -0.40
CA VAL A 91 5.93 2.12 -0.52
C VAL A 91 6.30 2.04 -2.00
N SER A 92 7.43 2.62 -2.37
CA SER A 92 7.99 2.52 -3.72
C SER A 92 8.98 1.36 -3.78
N VAL A 93 8.80 0.44 -4.71
CA VAL A 93 9.64 -0.73 -4.94
C VAL A 93 10.19 -0.62 -6.36
N VAL A 94 11.45 -0.22 -6.49
CA VAL A 94 11.97 0.29 -7.76
C VAL A 94 13.30 -0.34 -8.15
N ASP A 95 13.57 -0.47 -9.44
CA ASP A 95 14.94 -0.78 -9.88
C ASP A 95 15.92 0.33 -9.53
N GLU A 96 17.20 -0.03 -9.46
CA GLU A 96 18.28 0.93 -9.32
C GLU A 96 18.21 2.00 -10.44
N GLY A 97 18.31 3.26 -10.03
CA GLY A 97 18.27 4.42 -10.93
C GLY A 97 16.87 4.94 -11.29
N ILE A 98 15.79 4.29 -10.85
CA ILE A 98 14.42 4.81 -11.01
C ILE A 98 14.09 5.75 -9.85
N ASP A 99 13.70 6.98 -10.20
CA ASP A 99 13.19 7.97 -9.25
C ASP A 99 11.69 8.23 -9.50
N LEU A 100 10.92 8.33 -8.41
CA LEU A 100 9.48 8.56 -8.42
C LEU A 100 9.15 9.80 -7.56
N PRO A 101 9.46 11.02 -8.04
CA PRO A 101 9.36 12.24 -7.23
C PRO A 101 7.93 12.62 -6.82
N TRP A 102 6.93 11.96 -7.41
CA TRP A 102 5.51 12.13 -7.13
C TRP A 102 4.97 11.13 -6.09
N ALA A 103 5.78 10.15 -5.68
CA ALA A 103 5.47 9.22 -4.60
C ALA A 103 6.23 9.62 -3.34
N SER A 104 5.51 9.70 -2.22
CA SER A 104 6.09 9.91 -0.90
C SER A 104 6.24 8.57 -0.18
N GLY A 105 7.07 8.49 0.87
CA GLY A 105 7.19 7.29 1.71
C GLY A 105 8.48 6.48 1.48
N PRO A 106 8.58 5.28 2.06
CA PRO A 106 9.76 4.45 1.94
C PRO A 106 10.02 4.00 0.49
N VAL A 107 11.28 4.02 0.11
CA VAL A 107 11.76 3.48 -1.17
C VAL A 107 12.60 2.25 -0.90
N ILE A 108 12.28 1.15 -1.57
CA ILE A 108 12.97 -0.13 -1.51
C ILE A 108 13.50 -0.41 -2.91
N THR A 109 14.82 -0.55 -3.04
CA THR A 109 15.43 -0.92 -4.31
C THR A 109 15.30 -2.43 -4.54
N ILE A 110 14.92 -2.83 -5.75
CA ILE A 110 14.79 -4.21 -6.16
C ILE A 110 16.18 -4.85 -6.24
N ASP A 111 16.39 -5.92 -5.48
CA ASP A 111 17.55 -6.79 -5.66
C ASP A 111 17.19 -7.85 -6.71
N ARG A 112 17.75 -7.68 -7.92
CA ARG A 112 17.53 -8.59 -9.05
C ARG A 112 18.15 -9.97 -8.84
N SER A 113 19.15 -10.08 -7.96
CA SER A 113 19.78 -11.36 -7.62
C SER A 113 19.02 -12.13 -6.54
N ASP A 114 18.28 -11.41 -5.69
CA ASP A 114 17.45 -11.97 -4.63
C ASP A 114 16.14 -11.19 -4.44
N PHE A 115 15.19 -11.43 -5.34
CA PHE A 115 13.87 -10.79 -5.25
C PHE A 115 13.09 -11.19 -3.98
N ARG A 116 13.41 -12.35 -3.38
CA ARG A 116 12.75 -12.79 -2.15
C ARG A 116 13.05 -11.82 -1.01
N THR A 117 14.31 -11.41 -0.86
CA THR A 117 14.70 -10.42 0.14
C THR A 117 13.95 -9.09 -0.08
N THR A 118 13.79 -8.64 -1.33
CA THR A 118 12.96 -7.46 -1.65
C THR A 118 11.51 -7.65 -1.20
N MET A 119 10.88 -8.80 -1.49
CA MET A 119 9.50 -9.08 -1.04
C MET A 119 9.38 -9.06 0.49
N GLU A 120 10.33 -9.67 1.20
CA GLU A 120 10.33 -9.71 2.67
C GLU A 120 10.48 -8.29 3.27
N GLN A 121 11.30 -7.43 2.67
CA GLN A 121 11.44 -6.03 3.07
C GLN A 121 10.16 -5.21 2.86
N VAL A 122 9.48 -5.43 1.72
CA VAL A 122 8.20 -4.75 1.42
C VAL A 122 7.15 -5.17 2.45
N VAL A 123 6.96 -6.49 2.64
CA VAL A 123 5.96 -7.01 3.57
C VAL A 123 6.26 -6.59 5.01
N GLY A 124 7.52 -6.63 5.45
CA GLY A 124 7.91 -6.13 6.76
C GLY A 124 7.73 -4.62 6.94
N THR A 125 7.71 -3.85 5.85
CA THR A 125 7.34 -2.43 5.90
C THR A 125 5.83 -2.25 6.06
N LEU A 126 5.03 -3.06 5.37
CA LEU A 126 3.57 -3.05 5.48
C LEU A 126 3.10 -3.50 6.88
N GLU A 127 3.72 -4.54 7.46
CA GLU A 127 3.45 -4.98 8.84
C GLU A 127 3.70 -3.86 9.85
N ARG A 128 4.76 -3.05 9.66
CA ARG A 128 5.02 -1.88 10.51
C ARG A 128 3.91 -0.83 10.39
N PHE A 129 3.42 -0.56 9.19
CA PHE A 129 2.29 0.35 9.00
C PHE A 129 1.01 -0.16 9.69
N GLU A 130 0.76 -1.47 9.64
CA GLU A 130 -0.36 -2.07 10.35
C GLU A 130 -0.23 -1.93 11.87
N LEU A 131 0.96 -2.20 12.42
CA LEU A 131 1.23 -2.02 13.84
C LEU A 131 1.00 -0.57 14.28
N ASP A 132 1.51 0.40 13.52
CA ASP A 132 1.32 1.82 13.80
C ASP A 132 -0.16 2.23 13.77
N ARG A 133 -0.93 1.70 12.80
CA ARG A 133 -2.39 1.90 12.74
C ARG A 133 -3.06 1.35 13.99
N ASN A 134 -2.71 0.14 14.39
CA ASN A 134 -3.32 -0.54 15.54
C ASN A 134 -3.00 0.18 16.85
N GLN A 135 -1.76 0.66 17.04
CA GLN A 135 -1.38 1.45 18.21
C GLN A 135 -2.17 2.78 18.30
N ARG A 136 -2.31 3.50 17.19
CA ARG A 136 -3.10 4.75 17.15
C ARG A 136 -4.57 4.50 17.50
N ASN A 137 -5.15 3.41 16.99
CA ASN A 137 -6.54 3.04 17.30
C ASN A 137 -6.72 2.68 18.77
N LEU A 138 -5.79 1.94 19.38
CA LEU A 138 -5.82 1.61 20.81
C LEU A 138 -5.74 2.85 21.69
N LEU A 139 -4.83 3.77 21.39
CA LEU A 139 -4.70 5.04 22.11
C LEU A 139 -5.98 5.89 22.02
N GLY A 140 -6.57 5.98 20.82
CA GLY A 140 -7.84 6.67 20.61
C GLY A 140 -8.98 6.06 21.45
N ALA A 141 -9.09 4.73 21.47
CA ALA A 141 -10.10 4.03 22.26
C ALA A 141 -9.90 4.25 23.78
N LEU A 142 -8.65 4.28 24.26
CA LEU A 142 -8.33 4.52 25.67
C LEU A 142 -8.72 5.93 26.12
N ILE A 143 -8.48 6.95 25.28
CA ILE A 143 -8.86 8.34 25.56
C ILE A 143 -10.38 8.48 25.63
N VAL A 144 -11.10 7.96 24.62
CA VAL A 144 -12.57 8.04 24.57
C VAL A 144 -13.19 7.24 25.72
N GLY A 145 -12.72 6.02 25.96
CA GLY A 145 -13.18 5.18 27.07
C GLY A 145 -12.95 5.84 28.44
N GLY A 146 -11.78 6.44 28.64
CA GLY A 146 -11.46 7.19 29.87
C GLY A 146 -12.37 8.41 30.07
N LEU A 147 -12.65 9.18 29.01
CA LEU A 147 -13.55 10.33 29.07
C LEU A 147 -15.00 9.92 29.38
N VAL A 148 -15.48 8.84 28.77
CA VAL A 148 -16.83 8.31 29.05
C VAL A 148 -16.94 7.81 30.48
N ALA A 149 -15.92 7.10 30.99
CA ALA A 149 -15.89 6.64 32.37
C ALA A 149 -15.89 7.82 33.37
N LEU A 150 -15.13 8.88 33.10
CA LEU A 150 -15.12 10.11 33.90
C LEU A 150 -16.48 10.82 33.89
N LEU A 151 -17.14 10.90 32.74
CA LEU A 151 -18.48 11.51 32.63
C LEU A 151 -19.56 10.70 33.34
N LEU A 152 -19.41 9.38 33.42
CA LEU A 152 -20.32 8.52 34.18
C LEU A 152 -20.10 8.66 35.69
N ALA A 153 -18.83 8.67 36.12
CA ALA A 153 -18.47 8.86 37.53
C ALA A 153 -18.81 10.28 38.05
N SER A 154 -18.86 11.30 37.19
CA SER A 154 -19.22 12.67 37.59
C SER A 154 -20.74 12.93 37.68
N LYS A 155 -21.58 11.92 37.39
CA LYS A 155 -23.05 12.02 37.45
C LYS A 155 -23.65 11.31 38.67
N GLU A 156 -22.81 10.67 39.49
CA GLU A 156 -23.15 10.20 40.84
C GLU A 156 -22.81 11.26 41.89
#